data_AF-W6RE23-F1
#
_entry.id   AF-W6RE23-F1
#
_cell.length_a   1.000
_cell.length_b   1.000
_cell.length_c   1.000
_cell.angle_alpha   90.00
_cell.angle_beta   90.00
_cell.angle_gamma   90.00
#
_symmetry.space_group_name_H-M   'P 1'
#
loop_
_entity.id
_entity.type
_entity.pdbx_description
1 polymer ?
#
loop_
_entity_poly.entity_id
_entity_poly.type
_entity_poly.pdbx_seq_one_letter_code
_entity_poly.pdbx_strand_id
1 'polypeptide(L)' 'MCGLLLKTQLKPGSFAAFMDAVHVNAAASLRDEPGCLTFDVMRDRSDPDQVWLNEVYVDEAAFEAHTRTAHAGCWWNH' A
#
# COMPACT_ATOMS: atom_id res chain seq x y z
N MET A 1 -14.07 -7.72 8.77
CA MET A 1 -13.41 -6.72 7.91
C MET A 1 -12.49 -5.89 8.77
N CYS A 2 -11.22 -5.83 8.40
CA CYS A 2 -10.20 -4.99 9.01
C CYS A 2 -9.75 -3.94 7.97
N GLY A 3 -9.48 -2.71 8.40
CA GLY A 3 -9.06 -1.64 7.49
C GLY A 3 -7.87 -0.87 8.06
N LEU A 4 -6.96 -0.46 7.19
CA LEU A 4 -5.78 0.32 7.52
C LEU A 4 -5.71 1.54 6.60
N LEU A 5 -5.50 2.70 7.21
CA LEU A 5 -5.21 3.95 6.51
C LEU A 5 -3.80 4.39 6.87
N LEU A 6 -2.88 4.30 5.92
CA LEU A 6 -1.49 4.70 6.13
C LEU A 6 -1.27 6.09 5.53
N LYS A 7 -0.59 6.93 6.31
CA LYS A 7 -0.07 8.21 5.86
C LYS A 7 1.45 8.09 5.69
N THR A 8 1.94 8.30 4.47
CA THR A 8 3.35 8.16 4.13
C THR A 8 3.90 9.48 3.64
N GLN A 9 4.91 10.01 4.35
CA GLN A 9 5.71 11.13 3.86
C GLN A 9 6.91 10.57 3.08
N LEU A 10 7.05 10.98 1.83
CA LEU A 10 8.12 10.55 0.94
C LEU A 10 9.36 11.41 1.12
N LYS A 11 10.53 10.83 0.85
CA LYS A 11 11.77 11.59 0.75
C LYS A 11 11.74 12.47 -0.52
N PRO A 12 12.36 13.65 -0.49
CA PRO A 12 12.45 14.49 -1.68
C PRO A 12 13.02 13.71 -2.88
N GLY A 13 12.28 13.74 -3.99
CA GLY A 13 12.67 13.08 -5.25
C GLY A 13 12.39 11.58 -5.32
N SER A 14 11.82 10.94 -4.30
CA SER A 14 11.49 9.50 -4.34
C SER A 14 10.11 9.19 -4.92
N PHE A 15 9.28 10.20 -5.19
CA PHE A 15 7.87 10.05 -5.61
C PHE A 15 7.67 9.02 -6.73
N ALA A 16 8.37 9.17 -7.86
CA ALA A 16 8.17 8.26 -9.00
C ALA A 16 8.50 6.81 -8.64
N ALA A 17 9.65 6.59 -8.00
CA ALA A 17 10.10 5.25 -7.59
C ALA A 17 9.15 4.63 -6.54
N PHE A 18 8.65 5.43 -5.60
CA PHE A 18 7.65 4.98 -4.64
C PHE A 18 6.34 4.57 -5.34
N MET A 19 5.82 5.43 -6.23
CA MET A 19 4.56 5.17 -6.93
C MET A 19 4.64 3.89 -7.77
N ASP A 20 5.77 3.65 -8.45
CA ASP A 20 5.99 2.42 -9.21
C ASP A 20 5.98 1.19 -8.29
N ALA A 21 6.70 1.24 -7.16
CA ALA A 21 6.77 0.12 -6.20
C ALA A 21 5.43 -0.16 -5.52
N VAL A 22 4.73 0.88 -5.04
CA VAL A 22 3.48 0.73 -4.30
C VAL A 22 2.33 0.28 -5.20
N HIS A 23 2.31 0.67 -6.47
CA HIS A 23 1.31 0.16 -7.42
C HIS A 23 1.53 -1.33 -7.75
N VAL A 24 2.79 -1.78 -7.83
CA VAL A 24 3.08 -3.22 -7.96
C VAL A 24 2.58 -3.97 -6.74
N ASN A 25 2.79 -3.43 -5.54
CA ASN A 25 2.25 -4.00 -4.30
C ASN A 25 0.72 -4.08 -4.34
N ALA A 26 0.03 -2.97 -4.60
CA ALA A 26 -1.42 -2.91 -4.67
C ALA A 26 -2.02 -3.89 -5.69
N ALA A 27 -1.44 -3.95 -6.89
CA ALA A 27 -1.89 -4.86 -7.94
C ALA A 27 -1.63 -6.33 -7.60
N ALA A 28 -0.55 -6.65 -6.90
CA ALA A 28 -0.28 -8.00 -6.42
C ALA A 28 -1.24 -8.40 -5.29
N SER A 29 -1.48 -7.54 -4.31
CA SER A 29 -2.44 -7.80 -3.23
C SER A 29 -3.83 -8.09 -3.77
N LEU A 30 -4.35 -7.25 -4.66
CA LEU A 30 -5.70 -7.43 -5.23
C LEU A 30 -5.83 -8.68 -6.12
N ARG A 31 -4.74 -9.13 -6.76
CA ARG A 31 -4.75 -10.28 -7.65
C ARG A 31 -4.52 -11.60 -6.91
N ASP A 32 -3.56 -11.62 -6.00
CA ASP A 32 -3.00 -12.84 -5.42
C ASP A 32 -3.51 -13.10 -3.99
N GLU A 33 -4.14 -12.11 -3.34
CA GLU A 33 -4.68 -12.24 -1.99
C GLU A 33 -6.21 -12.15 -2.00
N PRO A 34 -6.94 -13.27 -2.00
CA PRO A 34 -8.41 -13.27 -2.00
C PRO A 34 -9.05 -12.53 -0.81
N GLY A 35 -8.29 -12.36 0.27
CA GLY A 35 -8.71 -11.62 1.45
C GLY A 35 -8.49 -10.11 1.37
N CYS A 36 -7.75 -9.60 0.37
CA CYS A 36 -7.57 -8.18 0.10
C CYS A 36 -8.77 -7.66 -0.73
N LEU A 37 -9.60 -6.82 -0.09
CA LEU A 37 -10.81 -6.26 -0.69
C LEU A 37 -10.55 -4.92 -1.37
N THR A 38 -9.56 -4.17 -0.89
CA THR A 38 -9.22 -2.83 -1.39
C THR A 38 -7.75 -2.56 -1.13
N PHE A 39 -7.09 -1.92 -2.10
CA PHE A 39 -5.75 -1.39 -1.96
C PHE A 39 -5.63 -0.13 -2.84
N ASP A 40 -6.10 1.00 -2.32
CA ASP A 40 -6.04 2.28 -3.03
C ASP A 40 -4.81 3.07 -2.64
N VAL A 41 -4.17 3.70 -3.63
CA VAL A 41 -3.03 4.60 -3.46
C VAL A 41 -3.44 5.99 -3.90
N MET A 42 -3.30 6.97 -3.01
CA MET A 42 -3.78 8.34 -3.22
C MET A 42 -2.69 9.35 -2.89
N ARG A 43 -2.34 10.22 -3.83
CA ARG A 43 -1.47 11.37 -3.55
C ARG A 43 -2.26 12.46 -2.84
N ASP A 44 -1.70 13.05 -1.79
CA ASP A 44 -2.32 14.20 -1.13
C ASP A 44 -2.36 15.40 -2.08
N ARG A 45 -3.46 16.17 -2.02
CA ARG A 45 -3.66 17.33 -2.89
C ARG A 45 -2.86 18.55 -2.42
N SER A 46 -2.62 18.64 -1.11
CA SER A 46 -1.95 19.77 -0.47
C SER A 46 -0.44 19.56 -0.34
N ASP A 47 0.00 18.32 -0.27
CA ASP A 47 1.42 17.96 -0.21
C ASP A 47 1.78 16.93 -1.31
N PRO A 48 2.55 17.33 -2.34
CA PRO A 48 2.95 16.44 -3.42
C PRO A 48 3.85 15.27 -2.98
N ASP A 49 4.49 15.35 -1.82
CA ASP A 49 5.37 14.30 -1.28
C ASP A 49 4.65 13.46 -0.21
N GLN A 50 3.34 13.61 -0.06
CA GLN A 50 2.54 12.81 0.86
C GLN A 50 1.60 11.87 0.09
N VAL A 51 1.58 10.60 0.49
CA VAL A 51 0.73 9.56 -0.09
C VAL A 51 -0.05 8.85 1.00
N TRP A 52 -1.29 8.50 0.68
CA TRP A 52 -2.20 7.72 1.51
C TRP A 52 -2.45 6.36 0.89
N LEU A 53 -2.43 5.31 1.71
CA LEU A 53 -2.82 3.96 1.32
C LEU A 53 -4.09 3.57 2.10
N ASN A 54 -5.12 3.13 1.38
CA ASN A 54 -6.33 2.56 1.97
C ASN A 54 -6.37 1.07 1.67
N GLU A 55 -6.17 0.26 2.70
CA GLU A 55 -6.15 -1.19 2.60
C GLU A 55 -7.30 -1.78 3.41
N VAL A 56 -8.08 -2.67 2.78
CA VAL A 56 -9.22 -3.33 3.44
C VAL A 56 -9.10 -4.83 3.24
N TYR A 57 -9.20 -5.57 4.34
CA TYR A 57 -9.12 -7.03 4.37
C TYR A 57 -10.40 -7.64 4.94
N VAL A 58 -10.73 -8.85 4.50
CA VAL A 58 -11.95 -9.56 4.96
C VAL A 58 -11.93 -9.82 6.46
N ASP A 59 -10.75 -10.11 7.02
CA ASP A 59 -10.51 -10.32 8.45
C ASP A 59 -9.03 -10.04 8.81
N GLU A 60 -8.67 -10.25 10.08
CA GLU A 60 -7.32 -10.05 10.58
C GLU A 60 -6.33 -11.09 10.06
N ALA A 61 -6.76 -12.34 9.83
CA ALA A 61 -5.90 -13.39 9.29
C ALA A 61 -5.44 -13.08 7.86
N ALA A 62 -6.31 -12.48 7.04
CA ALA A 62 -5.96 -11.99 5.71
C ALA A 62 -4.90 -10.88 5.76
N PHE A 63 -5.02 -9.93 6.70
CA PHE A 63 -4.00 -8.90 6.91
C PHE A 63 -2.66 -9.49 7.38
N GLU A 64 -2.67 -10.41 8.34
CA GLU A 64 -1.46 -11.11 8.77
C GLU A 64 -0.81 -11.91 7.63
N ALA A 65 -1.61 -12.49 6.73
CA ALA A 65 -1.10 -13.13 5.53
C ALA A 65 -0.43 -12.11 4.59
N HIS A 66 -1.07 -10.96 4.34
CA HIS A 66 -0.52 -9.87 3.53
C HIS A 66 0.89 -9.44 4.02
N THR A 67 1.05 -9.19 5.32
CA THR A 67 2.33 -8.71 5.89
C THR A 67 3.50 -9.69 5.73
N ARG A 68 3.23 -10.97 5.41
CA ARG A 68 4.24 -12.01 5.19
C ARG A 68 4.59 -12.23 3.72
N THR A 69 3.94 -11.50 2.81
CA THR A 69 4.22 -11.59 1.38
C THR A 69 5.51 -10.85 1.01
N ALA A 70 6.10 -11.22 -0.13
CA ALA A 70 7.31 -10.56 -0.62
C ALA A 70 7.04 -9.12 -1.11
N HIS A 71 5.83 -8.82 -1.59
CA HIS A 71 5.48 -7.50 -2.11
C HIS A 71 5.16 -6.48 -1.00
N ALA A 72 4.63 -6.91 0.15
CA ALA A 72 4.25 -5.99 1.24
C ALA A 72 5.39 -5.05 1.72
N GLY A 73 6.65 -5.47 1.60
CA GLY A 73 7.82 -4.69 2.03
C GLY A 73 8.56 -3.92 0.93
N CYS A 74 8.17 -4.03 -0.34
CA CYS A 74 9.00 -3.56 -1.46
C CYS A 74 9.15 -2.03 -1.55
N TRP A 75 8.28 -1.28 -0.87
CA TRP A 75 8.18 0.18 -0.95
C TRP A 75 8.72 0.92 0.29
N TRP A 76 9.20 0.20 1.32
CA TRP A 76 9.59 0.78 2.62
C TRP A 76 10.80 1.73 2.59
N ASN A 77 11.63 1.72 1.54
CA ASN A 77 12.90 2.45 1.51
C ASN A 77 12.86 3.83 0.83
N HIS A 78 11.70 4.25 0.30
CA HIS A 78 11.54 5.53 -0.41
C HIS A 78 11.23 6.70 0.54
#